data_AF-A0A4Z0V5F8-F1
#
_entry.id   AF-A0A4Z0V5F8-F1
#
_cell.length_a   1.000
_cell.length_b   1.000
_cell.length_c   1.000
_cell.angle_alpha   90.00
_cell.angle_beta   90.00
_cell.angle_gamma   90.00
#
_symmetry.space_group_name_H-M   'P 1'
#
loop_
_entity.id
_entity.type
_entity.pdbx_description
1 polymer ?
#
loop_
_entity_poly.entity_id
_entity_poly.type
_entity_poly.pdbx_seq_one_letter_code
_entity_poly.pdbx_strand_id
1 'polypeptide(L)'
;MQLVKKIKGWFATEKSASEAPVEKTKPELNNYDDEAWRVHLMSEIASPYVADRNFLTLFHTVPEVFFPIDFIARRIAGAHFEIRSYKDDSIIYCNGRSQKADRLNAILQAPNSIQRWRELVYMHHVFKLVTGNAFMRAAMADTFKDMPKWKYCDNFWSIPSNWVKVVPAGTKIPLFGIAKLEELVGGYELARSNDTLIRIPTFQVWHDRDGMPQYLNCTGADFLKSESRLKAAHRAISNLIAVYEARNVIYVKRGALGFIVAKKDGGELGTQAMKPKEKEELLEELNGKYGFGDNKMPIGVTDVPIEFIRLNQSISELQPFEETLLDAITIAGLYGIPDVLVPRKDHSTFSNQAVAEKSAYCGTIIPMAKQFCEDLTLFLGLDKEGYYIDCNFNDVDCLQVGLKESEEVKKLVNERCRSQFNDGLITYNDWRAQIHETALEGDIYNKVKFDMTPEELAKIDTIIKSNNSKPSTGEESNERNIEKNPVSDQNG
;
A
#
# COMPACT_ATOMS: atom_id res chain seq x y z
N MET A 1 -18.20 -62.96 12.62
CA MET A 1 -18.33 -63.68 13.90
C MET A 1 -18.04 -62.68 15.00
N GLN A 2 -19.06 -62.36 15.81
CA GLN A 2 -18.97 -61.75 17.15
C GLN A 2 -18.11 -60.46 17.23
N LEU A 3 -18.66 -59.24 17.24
CA LEU A 3 -19.13 -58.67 18.52
C LEU A 3 -20.03 -57.43 18.33
N VAL A 4 -21.01 -57.49 17.41
CA VAL A 4 -22.23 -56.65 17.47
C VAL A 4 -23.14 -57.14 18.61
N LYS A 5 -22.59 -57.42 19.80
CA LYS A 5 -23.28 -58.16 20.88
C LYS A 5 -23.18 -57.56 22.28
N LYS A 6 -22.82 -56.28 22.42
CA LYS A 6 -22.85 -55.65 23.76
C LYS A 6 -23.44 -54.25 23.88
N ILE A 7 -24.26 -53.82 22.92
CA ILE A 7 -25.16 -52.67 23.11
C ILE A 7 -26.56 -53.02 22.58
N LYS A 8 -27.11 -54.14 23.08
CA LYS A 8 -28.52 -54.55 22.95
C LYS A 8 -29.16 -54.53 24.34
N GLY A 9 -29.17 -53.36 24.97
CA GLY A 9 -29.73 -53.20 26.31
C GLY A 9 -31.13 -52.60 26.34
N TRP A 10 -31.47 -51.66 25.46
CA TRP A 10 -32.47 -50.65 25.83
C TRP A 10 -33.49 -50.27 24.75
N PHE A 11 -33.63 -51.09 23.69
CA PHE A 11 -34.67 -50.87 22.69
C PHE A 11 -35.33 -52.20 22.30
N ALA A 12 -36.27 -52.64 23.14
CA ALA A 12 -37.30 -53.59 22.77
C ALA A 12 -38.45 -53.51 23.77
N THR A 13 -39.48 -52.74 23.44
CA THR A 13 -40.86 -53.15 23.71
C THR A 13 -41.71 -52.80 22.49
N GLU A 14 -42.43 -53.84 22.09
CA GLU A 14 -43.00 -54.09 20.78
C GLU A 14 -44.38 -53.46 20.55
N LYS A 15 -44.72 -53.43 19.26
CA LYS A 15 -46.01 -53.18 18.61
C LYS A 15 -47.20 -53.97 19.19
N SER A 16 -48.39 -53.37 19.12
CA SER A 16 -49.62 -53.82 18.40
C SER A 16 -50.78 -52.92 18.90
N ALA A 17 -51.84 -52.56 18.18
CA ALA A 17 -52.58 -53.18 17.08
C ALA A 17 -53.31 -52.10 16.24
N SER A 18 -53.94 -52.53 15.14
CA SER A 18 -54.67 -51.78 14.11
C SER A 18 -55.97 -51.09 14.55
N GLU A 19 -56.33 -49.94 13.93
CA GLU A 19 -57.70 -49.62 13.43
C GLU A 19 -57.80 -48.23 12.72
N ALA A 20 -58.37 -48.24 11.49
CA ALA A 20 -59.14 -47.24 10.71
C ALA A 20 -58.77 -45.72 10.56
N PRO A 21 -59.28 -45.02 9.50
CA PRO A 21 -58.60 -43.90 8.80
C PRO A 21 -59.02 -42.49 9.27
N VAL A 22 -58.11 -41.51 9.17
CA VAL A 22 -58.45 -40.08 9.27
C VAL A 22 -57.69 -39.29 8.20
N GLU A 23 -58.43 -38.46 7.48
CA GLU A 23 -57.99 -37.52 6.44
C GLU A 23 -56.70 -36.77 6.78
N LYS A 24 -55.71 -36.84 5.88
CA LYS A 24 -54.57 -35.93 5.90
C LYS A 24 -54.94 -34.64 5.17
N THR A 25 -55.37 -33.64 5.93
CA THR A 25 -55.37 -32.24 5.49
C THR A 25 -53.96 -31.86 5.01
N LYS A 26 -53.88 -31.28 3.80
CA LYS A 26 -52.64 -30.72 3.26
C LYS A 26 -52.12 -29.62 4.19
N PRO A 27 -50.83 -29.57 4.54
CA PRO A 27 -50.27 -28.41 5.23
C PRO A 27 -50.22 -27.24 4.25
N GLU A 28 -50.84 -26.12 4.64
CA GLU A 28 -50.69 -24.83 3.96
C GLU A 28 -49.23 -24.38 4.06
N LEU A 29 -48.61 -24.07 2.90
CA LEU A 29 -47.30 -23.42 2.87
C LEU A 29 -47.45 -22.00 3.40
N ASN A 30 -46.77 -21.69 4.50
CA ASN A 30 -46.66 -20.34 5.04
C ASN A 30 -45.94 -19.42 4.05
N ASN A 31 -46.64 -18.40 3.55
CA ASN A 31 -46.14 -17.33 2.67
C ASN A 31 -45.14 -16.35 3.33
N TYR A 32 -44.64 -16.63 4.54
CA TYR A 32 -43.81 -15.69 5.30
C TYR A 32 -42.31 -15.74 4.96
N ASP A 33 -41.82 -16.81 4.31
CA ASP A 33 -40.40 -16.95 3.96
C ASP A 33 -40.04 -16.31 2.61
N ASP A 34 -41.03 -16.19 1.71
CA ASP A 34 -40.80 -15.78 0.33
C ASP A 34 -40.57 -14.25 0.21
N GLU A 35 -41.24 -13.46 1.05
CA GLU A 35 -41.07 -12.00 1.07
C GLU A 35 -39.74 -11.57 1.69
N ALA A 36 -39.32 -12.24 2.78
CA ALA A 36 -38.03 -12.02 3.42
C ALA A 36 -36.87 -12.42 2.50
N TRP A 37 -36.99 -13.56 1.80
CA TRP A 37 -36.01 -13.96 0.80
C TRP A 37 -35.96 -12.98 -0.38
N ARG A 38 -37.11 -12.49 -0.87
CA ARG A 38 -37.15 -11.48 -1.95
C ARG A 38 -36.56 -10.16 -1.52
N VAL A 39 -36.85 -9.67 -0.31
CA VAL A 39 -36.27 -8.42 0.21
C VAL A 39 -34.76 -8.58 0.42
N HIS A 40 -34.31 -9.72 0.93
CA HIS A 40 -32.89 -10.02 1.07
C HIS A 40 -32.18 -10.08 -0.29
N LEU A 41 -32.73 -10.83 -1.25
CA LEU A 41 -32.22 -10.91 -2.61
C LEU A 41 -32.22 -9.54 -3.30
N MET A 42 -33.27 -8.74 -3.14
CA MET A 42 -33.33 -7.38 -3.69
C MET A 42 -32.32 -6.45 -3.01
N SER A 43 -32.03 -6.65 -1.72
CA SER A 43 -30.98 -5.90 -1.01
C SER A 43 -29.57 -6.31 -1.43
N GLU A 44 -29.34 -7.60 -1.72
CA GLU A 44 -28.07 -8.11 -2.24
C GLU A 44 -27.84 -7.69 -3.71
N ILE A 45 -28.91 -7.65 -4.52
CA ILE A 45 -28.87 -7.14 -5.89
C ILE A 45 -28.66 -5.63 -5.92
N ALA A 46 -29.30 -4.88 -5.02
CA ALA A 46 -29.20 -3.41 -4.95
C ALA A 46 -27.94 -2.91 -4.19
N SER A 47 -27.29 -3.77 -3.41
CA SER A 47 -26.06 -3.47 -2.68
C SER A 47 -25.27 -4.77 -2.50
N PRO A 48 -24.53 -5.22 -3.53
CA PRO A 48 -23.65 -6.36 -3.39
C PRO A 48 -22.62 -6.04 -2.30
N TYR A 49 -22.80 -6.71 -1.15
CA TYR A 49 -21.98 -6.53 0.05
C TYR A 49 -20.64 -7.23 -0.19
N VAL A 50 -19.66 -6.54 -0.78
CA VAL A 50 -18.35 -7.17 -1.10
C VAL A 50 -17.11 -6.42 -0.57
N ALA A 51 -17.24 -5.21 -0.03
CA ALA A 51 -16.07 -4.41 0.34
C ALA A 51 -15.79 -4.29 1.85
N ASP A 52 -16.58 -4.93 2.72
CA ASP A 52 -16.80 -4.30 4.03
C ASP A 52 -15.94 -4.76 5.22
N ARG A 53 -14.97 -5.69 5.10
CA ARG A 53 -14.22 -6.10 6.33
C ARG A 53 -12.72 -6.29 6.28
N ASN A 54 -12.04 -6.26 5.13
CA ASN A 54 -10.58 -6.32 5.15
C ASN A 54 -9.90 -5.70 3.92
N PHE A 55 -9.54 -4.42 3.99
CA PHE A 55 -8.73 -3.76 2.97
C PHE A 55 -7.41 -4.48 2.67
N LEU A 56 -6.86 -5.22 3.64
CA LEU A 56 -5.66 -6.04 3.41
C LEU A 56 -5.94 -7.23 2.50
N THR A 57 -7.13 -7.85 2.60
CA THR A 57 -7.56 -8.87 1.64
C THR A 57 -7.69 -8.27 0.25
N LEU A 58 -8.33 -7.11 0.12
CA LEU A 58 -8.47 -6.41 -1.16
C LEU A 58 -7.10 -6.07 -1.78
N PHE A 59 -6.13 -5.63 -0.99
CA PHE A 59 -4.75 -5.43 -1.45
C PHE A 59 -4.12 -6.70 -2.02
N HIS A 60 -4.43 -7.88 -1.49
CA HIS A 60 -3.90 -9.15 -2.00
C HIS A 60 -4.69 -9.74 -3.16
N THR A 61 -5.94 -9.33 -3.39
CA THR A 61 -6.83 -9.98 -4.37
C THR A 61 -7.29 -9.07 -5.53
N VAL A 62 -7.24 -7.75 -5.37
CA VAL A 62 -7.71 -6.77 -6.37
C VAL A 62 -6.50 -5.99 -6.93
N PRO A 63 -6.12 -6.20 -8.21
CA PRO A 63 -4.96 -5.55 -8.81
C PRO A 63 -5.00 -4.02 -8.79
N GLU A 64 -6.18 -3.41 -8.94
CA GLU A 64 -6.38 -1.96 -8.94
C GLU A 64 -6.17 -1.35 -7.54
N VAL A 65 -6.35 -2.15 -6.48
CA VAL A 65 -6.03 -1.75 -5.10
C VAL A 65 -4.55 -2.01 -4.81
N PHE A 66 -4.01 -3.14 -5.29
CA PHE A 66 -2.61 -3.49 -5.15
C PHE A 66 -1.69 -2.46 -5.80
N PHE A 67 -1.92 -2.16 -7.08
CA PHE A 67 -1.04 -1.36 -7.92
C PHE A 67 -0.60 -0.03 -7.29
N PRO A 68 -1.51 0.88 -6.87
CA PRO A 68 -1.08 2.19 -6.40
C PRO A 68 -0.34 2.12 -5.06
N ILE A 69 -0.78 1.24 -4.16
CA ILE A 69 -0.15 1.05 -2.85
C ILE A 69 1.25 0.47 -3.02
N ASP A 70 1.37 -0.56 -3.84
CA ASP A 70 2.61 -1.23 -4.17
C ASP A 70 3.59 -0.32 -4.93
N PHE A 71 3.07 0.50 -5.86
CA PHE A 71 3.84 1.49 -6.60
C PHE A 71 4.57 2.46 -5.66
N ILE A 72 3.87 2.97 -4.64
CA ILE A 72 4.43 3.89 -3.65
C ILE A 72 5.34 3.14 -2.68
N ALA A 73 4.83 2.10 -2.03
CA ALA A 73 5.55 1.40 -0.96
C ALA A 73 6.86 0.79 -1.47
N ARG A 74 6.89 0.22 -2.69
CA ARG A 74 8.12 -0.33 -3.27
C ARG A 74 9.14 0.75 -3.59
N ARG A 75 8.72 1.91 -4.08
CA ARG A 75 9.64 3.01 -4.41
C ARG A 75 10.23 3.65 -3.16
N ILE A 76 9.44 3.83 -2.10
CA ILE A 76 9.96 4.29 -0.81
C ILE A 76 10.93 3.26 -0.22
N ALA A 77 10.57 1.97 -0.24
CA ALA A 77 11.43 0.90 0.25
C ALA A 77 12.73 0.74 -0.57
N GLY A 78 12.70 1.11 -1.85
CA GLY A 78 13.86 1.14 -2.74
C GLY A 78 14.77 2.35 -2.56
N ALA A 79 14.37 3.36 -1.79
CA ALA A 79 15.19 4.54 -1.54
C ALA A 79 16.49 4.19 -0.82
N HIS A 80 17.52 5.01 -1.05
CA HIS A 80 18.77 4.91 -0.33
C HIS A 80 18.66 5.65 1.01
N PHE A 81 18.61 4.90 2.10
CA PHE A 81 18.55 5.43 3.47
C PHE A 81 19.96 5.61 4.05
N GLU A 82 20.20 6.79 4.61
CA GLU A 82 21.46 7.20 5.20
C GLU A 82 21.22 7.82 6.58
N ILE A 83 22.22 7.76 7.45
CA ILE A 83 22.20 8.50 8.73
C ILE A 83 23.14 9.68 8.60
N ARG A 84 22.66 10.86 8.96
CA ARG A 84 23.38 12.12 8.82
C ARG A 84 23.47 12.88 10.14
N SER A 85 24.45 13.75 10.22
CA SER A 85 24.67 14.64 11.37
C SER A 85 23.91 15.96 11.21
N TYR A 86 23.21 16.39 12.24
CA TYR A 86 22.57 17.72 12.27
C TYR A 86 23.57 18.87 12.24
N LYS A 87 24.85 18.64 12.57
CA LYS A 87 25.85 19.72 12.65
C LYS A 87 26.29 20.19 11.27
N ASP A 88 26.39 19.28 10.32
CA ASP A 88 27.14 19.47 9.07
C ASP A 88 26.55 18.67 7.88
N ASP A 89 25.40 18.02 8.05
CA ASP A 89 24.74 17.16 7.03
C ASP A 89 25.65 16.04 6.49
N SER A 90 26.72 15.71 7.21
CA SER A 90 27.66 14.67 6.80
C SER A 90 27.08 13.29 7.03
N ILE A 91 27.34 12.38 6.08
CA ILE A 91 26.97 10.97 6.20
C ILE A 91 27.80 10.34 7.31
N ILE A 92 27.12 9.75 8.29
CA ILE A 92 27.73 8.97 9.35
C ILE A 92 28.03 7.58 8.80
N TYR A 93 29.24 7.42 8.24
CA TYR A 93 29.71 6.12 7.77
C TYR A 93 29.77 5.12 8.91
N CYS A 94 28.92 4.11 8.82
CA CYS A 94 28.83 3.04 9.81
C CYS A 94 29.89 1.93 9.60
N ASN A 95 31.00 2.24 8.95
CA ASN A 95 32.06 1.30 8.58
C ASN A 95 33.18 1.20 9.64
N GLY A 96 33.01 1.85 10.80
CA GLY A 96 33.99 1.84 11.88
C GLY A 96 33.84 0.65 12.82
N ARG A 97 34.94 0.19 13.44
CA ARG A 97 34.96 -0.85 14.50
C ARG A 97 34.38 -0.37 15.85
N SER A 98 33.37 0.50 15.83
CA SER A 98 32.75 1.01 17.05
C SER A 98 31.35 0.41 17.18
N GLN A 99 31.01 -0.03 18.39
CA GLN A 99 29.68 -0.57 18.71
C GLN A 99 28.53 0.37 18.31
N LYS A 100 28.79 1.69 18.28
CA LYS A 100 27.87 2.72 17.81
C LYS A 100 27.60 2.62 16.30
N ALA A 101 28.66 2.53 15.50
CA ALA A 101 28.56 2.40 14.05
C ALA A 101 27.86 1.08 13.66
N ASP A 102 28.24 -0.03 14.29
CA ASP A 102 27.65 -1.34 14.00
C ASP A 102 26.13 -1.36 14.27
N ARG A 103 25.67 -0.72 15.35
CA ARG A 103 24.25 -0.64 15.69
C ARG A 103 23.44 0.22 14.72
N LEU A 104 23.97 1.38 14.37
CA LEU A 104 23.34 2.27 13.40
C LEU A 104 23.23 1.59 12.03
N ASN A 105 24.26 0.85 11.61
CA ASN A 105 24.22 0.04 10.39
C ASN A 105 23.20 -1.09 10.48
N ALA A 106 23.17 -1.80 11.62
CA ALA A 106 22.30 -2.94 11.82
C ALA A 106 20.82 -2.56 11.65
N ILE A 107 20.40 -1.39 12.13
CA ILE A 107 19.03 -0.88 11.95
C ILE A 107 18.68 -0.78 10.45
N LEU A 108 19.54 -0.17 9.64
CA LEU A 108 19.30 0.07 8.22
C LEU A 108 19.64 -1.13 7.30
N GLN A 109 20.19 -2.22 7.84
CA GLN A 109 20.46 -3.44 7.09
C GLN A 109 19.50 -4.57 7.45
N ALA A 110 19.44 -4.91 8.73
CA ALA A 110 18.72 -6.04 9.29
C ALA A 110 18.02 -5.61 10.60
N PRO A 111 16.89 -4.89 10.50
CA PRO A 111 16.18 -4.37 11.67
C PRO A 111 15.68 -5.48 12.62
N ASN A 112 15.55 -6.70 12.13
CA ASN A 112 15.26 -7.90 12.92
C ASN A 112 15.89 -9.13 12.25
N SER A 113 15.73 -10.30 12.88
CA SER A 113 16.38 -11.55 12.44
C SER A 113 15.81 -12.18 11.16
N ILE A 114 14.65 -11.74 10.69
CA ILE A 114 13.94 -12.37 9.56
C ILE A 114 13.84 -11.42 8.36
N GLN A 115 13.76 -10.12 8.59
CA GLN A 115 13.47 -9.13 7.57
C GLN A 115 14.65 -8.20 7.31
N ARG A 116 14.88 -7.88 6.04
CA ARG A 116 15.79 -6.79 5.65
C ARG A 116 15.09 -5.45 5.81
N TRP A 117 15.88 -4.37 5.88
CA TRP A 117 15.36 -3.00 5.98
C TRP A 117 14.29 -2.67 4.95
N ARG A 118 14.56 -2.98 3.68
CA ARG A 118 13.61 -2.79 2.57
C ARG A 118 12.27 -3.49 2.79
N GLU A 119 12.27 -4.71 3.33
CA GLU A 119 11.04 -5.46 3.59
C GLU A 119 10.23 -4.84 4.72
N LEU A 120 10.91 -4.37 5.77
CA LEU A 120 10.27 -3.68 6.88
C LEU A 120 9.64 -2.35 6.43
N VAL A 121 10.38 -1.54 5.66
CA VAL A 121 9.87 -0.25 5.12
C VAL A 121 8.69 -0.49 4.18
N TYR A 122 8.79 -1.48 3.30
CA TYR A 122 7.68 -1.84 2.40
C TYR A 122 6.44 -2.23 3.20
N MET A 123 6.59 -3.12 4.18
CA MET A 123 5.47 -3.59 4.99
C MET A 123 4.83 -2.47 5.83
N HIS A 124 5.64 -1.57 6.40
CA HIS A 124 5.15 -0.38 7.11
C HIS A 124 4.27 0.49 6.22
N HIS A 125 4.74 0.83 5.02
CA HIS A 125 3.99 1.68 4.10
C HIS A 125 2.74 0.98 3.55
N VAL A 126 2.80 -0.33 3.27
CA VAL A 126 1.60 -1.10 2.90
C VAL A 126 0.55 -1.03 3.99
N PHE A 127 0.89 -1.32 5.25
CA PHE A 127 -0.09 -1.25 6.34
C PHE A 127 -0.67 0.16 6.51
N LYS A 128 0.18 1.18 6.44
CA LYS A 128 -0.21 2.59 6.49
C LYS A 128 -1.25 2.92 5.41
N LEU A 129 -0.93 2.63 4.15
CA LEU A 129 -1.75 2.99 3.00
C LEU A 129 -3.03 2.14 2.86
N VAL A 130 -2.99 0.89 3.29
CA VAL A 130 -4.13 -0.04 3.22
C VAL A 130 -5.13 0.18 4.36
N THR A 131 -4.64 0.41 5.58
CA THR A 131 -5.48 0.43 6.79
C THR A 131 -5.60 1.79 7.45
N GLY A 132 -4.91 2.81 6.93
CA GLY A 132 -4.75 4.11 7.57
C GLY A 132 -3.79 4.11 8.77
N ASN A 133 -3.21 2.96 9.12
CA ASN A 133 -2.43 2.80 10.34
C ASN A 133 -1.24 1.86 10.10
N ALA A 134 -0.05 2.27 10.54
CA ALA A 134 1.11 1.41 10.64
C ALA A 134 1.68 1.49 12.06
N PHE A 135 2.23 0.37 12.51
CA PHE A 135 2.78 0.25 13.84
C PHE A 135 4.19 -0.32 13.74
N MET A 136 5.17 0.44 14.20
CA MET A 136 6.54 -0.03 14.33
C MET A 136 6.86 -0.24 15.80
N ARG A 137 7.27 -1.46 16.15
CA ARG A 137 7.63 -1.86 17.51
C ARG A 137 9.13 -1.94 17.67
N ALA A 138 9.68 -1.23 18.65
CA ALA A 138 11.00 -1.48 19.21
C ALA A 138 10.86 -2.49 20.37
N ALA A 139 11.27 -3.74 20.13
CA ALA A 139 11.19 -4.81 21.12
C ALA A 139 12.33 -4.66 22.15
N MET A 140 12.06 -3.95 23.25
CA MET A 140 13.03 -3.65 24.31
C MET A 140 12.41 -3.88 25.70
N ALA A 141 13.25 -4.07 26.73
CA ALA A 141 12.79 -4.28 28.10
C ALA A 141 12.30 -2.97 28.76
N ASP A 142 11.39 -3.07 29.72
CA ASP A 142 10.81 -1.93 30.44
C ASP A 142 11.85 -1.09 31.20
N THR A 143 12.95 -1.71 31.64
CA THR A 143 14.10 -1.02 32.26
C THR A 143 14.69 0.07 31.38
N PHE A 144 14.49 0.02 30.06
CA PHE A 144 15.02 0.98 29.09
C PHE A 144 13.98 1.98 28.56
N LYS A 145 12.82 2.12 29.20
CA LYS A 145 11.69 2.97 28.75
C LYS A 145 12.13 4.34 28.21
N ASP A 146 12.96 5.06 28.98
CA ASP A 146 13.35 6.45 28.70
C ASP A 146 14.64 6.56 27.85
N MET A 147 15.23 5.43 27.49
CA MET A 147 16.48 5.38 26.73
C MET A 147 16.25 5.49 25.21
N PRO A 148 17.21 6.05 24.45
CA PRO A 148 17.12 6.09 22.99
C PRO A 148 17.10 4.67 22.41
N LYS A 149 16.10 4.36 21.60
CA LYS A 149 15.87 2.98 21.13
C LYS A 149 17.00 2.47 20.25
N TRP A 150 17.61 3.34 19.43
CA TRP A 150 18.74 2.94 18.58
C TRP A 150 19.95 2.39 19.38
N LYS A 151 20.10 2.78 20.65
CA LYS A 151 21.18 2.28 21.54
C LYS A 151 20.82 1.02 22.32
N TYR A 152 19.53 0.74 22.54
CA TYR A 152 19.10 -0.30 23.49
C TYR A 152 18.10 -1.31 22.91
N CYS A 153 17.79 -1.21 21.63
CA CYS A 153 16.93 -2.13 20.91
C CYS A 153 17.62 -2.61 19.64
N ASP A 154 17.72 -3.93 19.49
CA ASP A 154 18.29 -4.59 18.32
C ASP A 154 17.19 -5.22 17.43
N ASN A 155 15.90 -5.05 17.79
CA ASN A 155 14.77 -5.73 17.14
C ASN A 155 13.61 -4.77 16.88
N PHE A 156 13.49 -4.32 15.63
CA PHE A 156 12.42 -3.48 15.13
C PHE A 156 11.47 -4.29 14.24
N TRP A 157 10.18 -4.19 14.52
CA TRP A 157 9.14 -4.94 13.82
C TRP A 157 8.06 -4.00 13.32
N SER A 158 7.71 -4.07 12.05
CA SER A 158 6.40 -3.57 11.63
C SER A 158 5.36 -4.64 11.99
N ILE A 159 4.41 -4.31 12.86
CA ILE A 159 3.41 -5.28 13.33
C ILE A 159 2.12 -5.16 12.52
N PRO A 160 1.42 -6.28 12.22
CA PRO A 160 0.24 -6.26 11.37
C PRO A 160 -0.87 -5.36 11.91
N SER A 161 -1.19 -4.29 11.19
CA SER A 161 -2.12 -3.25 11.67
C SER A 161 -3.56 -3.74 11.87
N ASN A 162 -3.96 -4.77 11.12
CA ASN A 162 -5.25 -5.45 11.25
C ASN A 162 -5.38 -6.26 12.55
N TRP A 163 -4.27 -6.60 13.22
CA TRP A 163 -4.26 -7.34 14.49
C TRP A 163 -3.97 -6.47 15.71
N VAL A 164 -3.68 -5.18 15.50
CA VAL A 164 -3.40 -4.24 16.59
C VAL A 164 -4.67 -3.50 16.97
N LYS A 165 -5.00 -3.52 18.24
CA LYS A 165 -6.01 -2.65 18.86
C LYS A 165 -5.31 -1.58 19.69
N VAL A 166 -5.69 -0.32 19.48
CA VAL A 166 -5.22 0.79 20.31
C VAL A 166 -6.14 0.88 21.52
N VAL A 167 -5.57 0.72 22.72
CA VAL A 167 -6.35 0.72 23.96
C VAL A 167 -6.33 2.12 24.54
N PRO A 168 -7.49 2.77 24.74
CA PRO A 168 -7.56 4.06 25.43
C PRO A 168 -6.98 3.95 26.85
N ALA A 169 -6.34 5.01 27.34
CA ALA A 169 -5.79 5.02 28.70
C ALA A 169 -6.86 4.89 29.79
N GLY A 170 -8.09 5.29 29.50
CA GLY A 170 -9.24 5.14 30.38
C GLY A 170 -10.56 5.34 29.65
N THR A 171 -11.67 5.26 30.40
CA THR A 171 -13.03 5.48 29.87
C THR A 171 -13.26 6.92 29.42
N LYS A 172 -12.55 7.87 30.02
CA LYS A 172 -12.46 9.26 29.59
C LYS A 172 -11.01 9.58 29.34
N ILE A 173 -10.67 9.87 28.09
CA ILE A 173 -9.35 10.35 27.72
C ILE A 173 -9.40 11.89 27.59
N PRO A 174 -8.34 12.62 27.98
CA PRO A 174 -8.26 14.07 27.86
C PRO A 174 -8.00 14.52 26.41
N LEU A 175 -8.87 14.09 25.48
CA LEU A 175 -8.78 14.45 24.06
C LEU A 175 -8.91 15.97 23.90
N PHE A 176 -8.01 16.58 23.12
CA PHE A 176 -7.88 18.04 22.94
C PHE A 176 -7.48 18.83 24.20
N GLY A 177 -7.16 18.14 25.31
CA GLY A 177 -6.59 18.74 26.51
C GLY A 177 -5.05 18.79 26.47
N ILE A 178 -4.46 19.33 27.53
CA ILE A 178 -3.01 19.25 27.76
C ILE A 178 -2.71 17.82 28.23
N ALA A 179 -2.35 16.95 27.29
CA ALA A 179 -2.13 15.53 27.57
C ALA A 179 -0.91 14.96 26.85
N LYS A 180 -0.24 14.00 27.48
CA LYS A 180 0.81 13.18 26.85
C LYS A 180 0.21 11.95 26.18
N LEU A 181 0.96 11.32 25.28
CA LEU A 181 0.51 10.11 24.57
C LEU A 181 0.04 9.00 25.52
N GLU A 182 0.74 8.80 26.64
CA GLU A 182 0.45 7.76 27.65
C GLU A 182 -0.87 8.00 28.39
N GLU A 183 -1.35 9.25 28.41
CA GLU A 183 -2.62 9.65 29.03
C GLU A 183 -3.79 9.50 28.04
N LEU A 184 -3.50 9.37 26.74
CA LEU A 184 -4.47 9.12 25.69
C LEU A 184 -4.56 7.63 25.35
N VAL A 185 -3.40 6.97 25.24
CA VAL A 185 -3.24 5.56 24.85
C VAL A 185 -2.66 4.78 26.02
N GLY A 186 -3.40 3.82 26.55
CA GLY A 186 -2.98 2.94 27.64
C GLY A 186 -2.11 1.76 27.19
N GLY A 187 -1.93 1.59 25.88
CA GLY A 187 -1.10 0.56 25.26
C GLY A 187 -1.70 0.04 23.96
N TYR A 188 -1.02 -0.93 23.38
CA TYR A 188 -1.44 -1.62 22.15
C TYR A 188 -1.63 -3.10 22.44
N GLU A 189 -2.76 -3.66 22.02
CA GLU A 189 -3.05 -5.09 22.12
C GLU A 189 -2.85 -5.73 20.75
N LEU A 190 -1.90 -6.65 20.65
CA LEU A 190 -1.66 -7.45 19.45
C LEU A 190 -2.36 -8.81 19.62
N ALA A 191 -3.34 -9.09 18.77
CA ALA A 191 -4.01 -10.38 18.71
C ALA A 191 -3.10 -11.43 18.07
N ARG A 192 -2.82 -12.52 18.80
CA ARG A 192 -2.15 -13.71 18.27
C ARG A 192 -3.16 -14.85 18.11
N SER A 193 -2.87 -15.81 17.24
CA SER A 193 -3.61 -17.07 17.15
C SER A 193 -3.79 -17.70 18.55
N ASN A 194 -5.00 -18.19 18.86
CA ASN A 194 -5.41 -18.85 20.11
C ASN A 194 -5.71 -17.92 21.32
N ASP A 195 -6.40 -16.79 21.10
CA ASP A 195 -6.89 -15.88 22.16
C ASP A 195 -5.81 -15.29 23.09
N THR A 196 -4.54 -15.38 22.73
CA THR A 196 -3.46 -14.73 23.48
C THR A 196 -3.29 -13.29 22.99
N LEU A 197 -3.51 -12.34 23.89
CA LEU A 197 -3.27 -10.92 23.66
C LEU A 197 -1.91 -10.52 24.21
N ILE A 198 -1.06 -9.99 23.35
CA ILE A 198 0.20 -9.37 23.80
C ILE A 198 -0.09 -7.89 24.01
N ARG A 199 -0.02 -7.43 25.27
CA ARG A 199 -0.08 -6.01 25.60
C ARG A 199 1.30 -5.39 25.46
N ILE A 200 1.42 -4.40 24.60
CA ILE A 200 2.65 -3.69 24.29
C ILE A 200 2.52 -2.26 24.83
N PRO A 201 3.48 -1.79 25.65
CA PRO A 201 3.44 -0.44 26.20
C PRO A 201 3.70 0.62 25.12
N THR A 202 3.21 1.84 25.35
CA THR A 202 3.26 2.95 24.39
C THR A 202 4.67 3.30 23.94
N PHE A 203 5.65 3.31 24.85
CA PHE A 203 7.04 3.68 24.54
C PHE A 203 7.74 2.73 23.55
N GLN A 204 7.22 1.51 23.36
CA GLN A 204 7.75 0.54 22.41
C GLN A 204 7.16 0.70 21.01
N VAL A 205 6.10 1.49 20.82
CA VAL A 205 5.35 1.52 19.57
C VAL A 205 5.32 2.93 19.00
N TRP A 206 5.82 3.08 17.78
CA TRP A 206 5.49 4.19 16.92
C TRP A 206 4.22 3.85 16.15
N HIS A 207 3.16 4.64 16.37
CA HIS A 207 1.91 4.57 15.62
C HIS A 207 1.91 5.66 14.56
N ASP A 208 2.20 5.26 13.33
CA ASP A 208 2.15 6.10 12.16
C ASP A 208 0.73 6.04 11.55
N ARG A 209 0.13 7.19 11.29
CA ARG A 209 -1.25 7.31 10.82
C ARG A 209 -1.28 7.98 9.46
N ASP A 210 -2.12 7.46 8.59
CA ASP A 210 -2.41 8.04 7.28
C ASP A 210 -3.85 8.51 7.21
N GLY A 211 -4.04 9.73 6.70
CA GLY A 211 -5.35 10.37 6.63
C GLY A 211 -5.87 10.87 7.97
N MET A 212 -7.17 11.21 7.98
CA MET A 212 -7.83 11.86 9.11
C MET A 212 -8.29 10.82 10.16
N PRO A 213 -8.11 11.09 11.46
CA PRO A 213 -8.73 10.30 12.53
C PRO A 213 -10.25 10.25 12.38
N GLN A 214 -10.88 9.16 12.80
CA GLN A 214 -12.34 9.04 12.67
C GLN A 214 -13.08 9.96 13.67
N TYR A 215 -13.89 10.89 13.15
CA TYR A 215 -14.66 11.88 13.93
C TYR A 215 -16.16 11.59 13.99
N LEU A 216 -16.65 10.60 13.23
CA LEU A 216 -18.09 10.35 13.05
C LEU A 216 -18.76 9.66 14.23
N ASN A 217 -17.99 8.96 15.08
CA ASN A 217 -18.50 8.27 16.26
C ASN A 217 -17.99 8.98 17.52
N CYS A 218 -18.91 9.32 18.42
CA CYS A 218 -18.67 10.20 19.57
C CYS A 218 -17.88 9.53 20.72
N THR A 219 -17.15 8.44 20.48
CA THR A 219 -16.25 7.87 21.48
C THR A 219 -14.85 8.39 21.24
N GLY A 220 -14.20 8.98 22.26
CA GLY A 220 -12.83 9.50 22.12
C GLY A 220 -11.82 8.45 21.64
N ALA A 221 -12.13 7.16 21.76
CA ALA A 221 -11.33 6.06 21.25
C ALA A 221 -11.20 6.03 19.72
N ASP A 222 -12.21 6.52 18.98
CA ASP A 222 -12.22 6.54 17.51
C ASP A 222 -11.19 7.54 16.95
N PHE A 223 -10.80 8.55 17.75
CA PHE A 223 -9.70 9.47 17.41
C PHE A 223 -8.32 8.83 17.51
N LEU A 224 -8.19 7.63 18.10
CA LEU A 224 -6.89 6.98 18.30
C LEU A 224 -6.41 6.25 17.05
N LYS A 225 -7.25 6.01 16.04
CA LYS A 225 -6.88 5.44 14.75
C LYS A 225 -7.33 6.33 13.59
N SER A 226 -6.66 6.19 12.46
CA SER A 226 -7.12 6.79 11.21
C SER A 226 -7.90 5.80 10.36
N GLU A 227 -8.72 6.35 9.48
CA GLU A 227 -9.50 5.59 8.51
C GLU A 227 -8.73 5.46 7.19
N SER A 228 -8.80 4.29 6.55
CA SER A 228 -8.13 4.05 5.27
C SER A 228 -8.69 4.91 4.14
N ARG A 229 -7.82 5.40 3.27
CA ARG A 229 -8.19 6.08 2.01
C ARG A 229 -9.07 5.21 1.12
N LEU A 230 -8.91 3.89 1.17
CA LEU A 230 -9.71 2.94 0.39
C LEU A 230 -11.20 2.98 0.74
N LYS A 231 -11.58 3.48 1.93
CA LYS A 231 -12.99 3.69 2.25
C LYS A 231 -13.63 4.73 1.34
N ALA A 232 -12.90 5.75 0.90
CA ALA A 232 -13.41 6.72 -0.08
C ALA A 232 -13.63 6.07 -1.46
N ALA A 233 -12.83 5.05 -1.80
CA ALA A 233 -12.94 4.27 -3.03
C ALA A 233 -13.85 3.03 -2.92
N HIS A 234 -14.57 2.80 -1.81
CA HIS A 234 -15.31 1.56 -1.62
C HIS A 234 -16.27 1.26 -2.79
N ARG A 235 -16.93 2.29 -3.34
CA ARG A 235 -17.87 2.13 -4.46
C ARG A 235 -17.16 1.67 -5.74
N ALA A 236 -16.03 2.29 -6.07
CA ALA A 236 -15.20 1.89 -7.20
C ALA A 236 -14.70 0.44 -7.05
N ILE A 237 -14.27 0.06 -5.82
CA ILE A 237 -13.85 -1.31 -5.52
C ILE A 237 -15.03 -2.29 -5.66
N SER A 238 -16.21 -1.94 -5.17
CA SER A 238 -17.42 -2.75 -5.30
C SER A 238 -17.80 -2.98 -6.77
N ASN A 239 -17.70 -1.96 -7.61
CA ASN A 239 -17.92 -2.07 -9.05
C ASN A 239 -16.91 -3.03 -9.70
N LEU A 240 -15.62 -2.86 -9.42
CA LEU A 240 -14.56 -3.76 -9.93
C LEU A 240 -14.84 -5.22 -9.60
N ILE A 241 -15.21 -5.52 -8.35
CA ILE A 241 -15.50 -6.89 -7.93
C ILE A 241 -16.72 -7.44 -8.67
N ALA A 242 -17.81 -6.66 -8.76
CA ALA A 242 -19.01 -7.06 -9.49
C ALA A 242 -18.72 -7.34 -10.97
N VAL A 243 -17.90 -6.50 -11.62
CA VAL A 243 -17.48 -6.71 -13.01
C VAL A 243 -16.63 -7.98 -13.15
N TYR A 244 -15.70 -8.24 -12.24
CA TYR A 244 -14.89 -9.46 -12.28
C TYR A 244 -15.71 -10.73 -12.09
N GLU A 245 -16.65 -10.72 -11.15
CA GLU A 245 -17.57 -11.83 -10.92
C GLU A 245 -18.49 -12.05 -12.12
N ALA A 246 -19.10 -10.98 -12.65
CA ALA A 246 -19.96 -11.06 -13.82
C ALA A 246 -19.20 -11.63 -15.03
N ARG A 247 -17.99 -11.14 -15.30
CA ARG A 247 -17.13 -11.67 -16.37
C ARG A 247 -16.81 -13.14 -16.16
N ASN A 248 -16.42 -13.54 -14.94
CA ASN A 248 -16.14 -14.94 -14.64
C ASN A 248 -17.35 -15.84 -14.92
N VAL A 249 -18.54 -15.44 -14.44
CA VAL A 249 -19.79 -16.19 -14.66
C VAL A 249 -20.13 -16.28 -16.14
N ILE A 250 -20.01 -15.19 -16.90
CA ILE A 250 -20.27 -15.19 -18.35
C ILE A 250 -19.28 -16.10 -19.08
N TYR A 251 -17.99 -16.09 -18.72
CA TYR A 251 -17.00 -16.94 -19.39
C TYR A 251 -17.12 -18.42 -19.03
N VAL A 252 -17.34 -18.73 -17.75
CA VAL A 252 -17.30 -20.12 -17.24
C VAL A 252 -18.66 -20.79 -17.33
N LYS A 253 -19.74 -20.09 -16.97
CA LYS A 253 -21.09 -20.66 -16.90
C LYS A 253 -21.99 -20.23 -18.06
N ARG A 254 -21.61 -19.17 -18.79
CA ARG A 254 -22.38 -18.55 -19.89
C ARG A 254 -23.80 -18.08 -19.54
N GLY A 255 -24.16 -18.06 -18.24
CA GLY A 255 -25.48 -17.64 -17.75
C GLY A 255 -26.65 -18.41 -18.39
N ALA A 256 -27.86 -17.86 -18.28
CA ALA A 256 -29.01 -18.32 -19.05
C ALA A 256 -28.81 -17.90 -20.52
N LEU A 257 -28.36 -18.82 -21.35
CA LEU A 257 -28.00 -18.57 -22.75
C LEU A 257 -29.19 -18.06 -23.60
N GLY A 258 -30.40 -18.53 -23.28
CA GLY A 258 -31.60 -18.18 -24.04
C GLY A 258 -32.72 -19.19 -23.87
N PHE A 259 -33.85 -18.89 -24.50
CA PHE A 259 -34.98 -19.81 -24.60
C PHE A 259 -35.01 -20.48 -25.98
N ILE A 260 -35.31 -21.78 -25.99
CA ILE A 260 -35.72 -22.46 -27.21
C ILE A 260 -37.24 -22.38 -27.27
N VAL A 261 -37.76 -21.69 -28.28
CA VAL A 261 -39.20 -21.48 -28.48
C VAL A 261 -39.66 -22.18 -29.76
N ALA A 262 -40.91 -22.63 -29.77
CA ALA A 262 -41.52 -23.21 -30.96
C ALA A 262 -41.94 -22.10 -31.94
N LYS A 263 -41.59 -22.26 -33.22
CA LYS A 263 -41.99 -21.38 -34.33
C LYS A 263 -43.02 -22.07 -35.22
N LYS A 264 -43.91 -22.85 -34.62
CA LYS A 264 -44.93 -23.61 -35.34
C LYS A 264 -46.08 -22.66 -35.70
N ASP A 265 -46.33 -22.49 -37.00
CA ASP A 265 -47.42 -21.64 -37.50
C ASP A 265 -48.78 -22.23 -37.13
N GLY A 266 -49.51 -21.56 -36.24
CA GLY A 266 -50.84 -21.95 -35.79
C GLY A 266 -51.99 -21.35 -36.62
N GLY A 267 -51.71 -20.77 -37.80
CA GLY A 267 -52.70 -20.04 -38.59
C GLY A 267 -53.07 -18.68 -37.98
N GLU A 268 -54.35 -18.31 -37.97
CA GLU A 268 -54.86 -16.99 -37.54
C GLU A 268 -54.63 -16.66 -36.04
N LEU A 269 -54.21 -17.62 -35.22
CA LEU A 269 -54.04 -17.49 -33.75
C LEU A 269 -52.58 -17.31 -33.30
N GLY A 270 -51.61 -17.21 -34.21
CA GLY A 270 -50.19 -17.03 -33.89
C GLY A 270 -49.42 -18.32 -33.65
N THR A 271 -48.29 -18.25 -32.92
CA THR A 271 -47.37 -19.39 -32.70
C THR A 271 -47.95 -20.42 -31.73
N GLN A 272 -47.92 -21.70 -32.12
CA GLN A 272 -48.38 -22.81 -31.27
C GLN A 272 -47.27 -23.32 -30.34
N ALA A 273 -47.57 -23.49 -29.05
CA ALA A 273 -46.65 -24.02 -28.06
C ALA A 273 -46.30 -25.50 -28.31
N MET A 274 -45.08 -25.91 -27.92
CA MET A 274 -44.63 -27.30 -27.95
C MET A 274 -45.46 -28.19 -27.02
N LYS A 275 -45.82 -29.39 -27.49
CA LYS A 275 -46.46 -30.42 -26.66
C LYS A 275 -45.45 -31.02 -25.67
N PRO A 276 -45.88 -31.58 -24.53
CA PRO A 276 -44.98 -32.18 -23.53
C PRO A 276 -44.02 -33.22 -24.12
N LYS A 277 -44.53 -34.08 -25.02
CA LYS A 277 -43.72 -35.11 -25.68
C LYS A 277 -42.68 -34.54 -26.64
N GLU A 278 -43.03 -33.51 -27.42
CA GLU A 278 -42.08 -32.80 -28.31
C GLU A 278 -40.96 -32.14 -27.50
N LYS A 279 -41.26 -31.64 -26.29
CA LYS A 279 -40.26 -31.07 -25.38
C LYS A 279 -39.31 -32.14 -24.82
N GLU A 280 -39.83 -33.32 -24.48
CA GLU A 280 -39.02 -34.47 -24.04
C GLU A 280 -38.06 -34.94 -25.13
N GLU A 281 -38.57 -35.16 -26.35
CA GLU A 281 -37.78 -35.58 -27.52
C GLU A 281 -36.66 -34.58 -27.83
N LEU A 282 -36.97 -33.27 -27.79
CA LEU A 282 -35.99 -32.21 -28.01
C LEU A 282 -34.88 -32.20 -26.93
N LEU A 283 -35.24 -32.43 -25.66
CA LEU A 283 -34.27 -32.47 -24.56
C LEU A 283 -33.37 -33.70 -24.65
N GLU A 284 -33.90 -34.84 -25.07
CA GLU A 284 -33.10 -36.06 -25.30
C GLU A 284 -32.11 -35.86 -26.46
N GLU A 285 -32.52 -35.21 -27.55
CA GLU A 285 -31.67 -34.94 -28.70
C GLU A 285 -30.55 -33.94 -28.38
N LEU A 286 -30.89 -32.85 -27.66
CA LEU A 286 -29.95 -31.84 -27.19
C LEU A 286 -28.93 -32.42 -26.20
N ASN A 287 -29.36 -33.27 -25.27
CA ASN A 287 -28.46 -33.82 -24.25
C ASN A 287 -27.63 -35.01 -24.76
N GLY A 288 -28.23 -35.87 -25.58
CA GLY A 288 -27.67 -37.17 -25.96
C GLY A 288 -26.77 -37.14 -27.19
N LYS A 289 -27.08 -36.31 -28.21
CA LYS A 289 -26.36 -36.32 -29.50
C LYS A 289 -25.67 -35.01 -29.85
N TYR A 290 -26.15 -33.88 -29.34
CA TYR A 290 -25.62 -32.57 -29.66
C TYR A 290 -24.66 -32.03 -28.59
N GLY A 291 -23.61 -31.32 -28.99
CA GLY A 291 -22.70 -30.59 -28.09
C GLY A 291 -21.21 -30.81 -28.36
N PHE A 292 -20.37 -30.51 -27.37
CA PHE A 292 -18.91 -30.67 -27.42
C PHE A 292 -18.46 -31.87 -26.58
N GLY A 293 -17.76 -32.82 -27.19
CA GLY A 293 -17.19 -34.01 -26.55
C GLY A 293 -17.03 -35.20 -27.51
N ASP A 294 -16.21 -36.18 -27.13
CA ASP A 294 -16.08 -37.44 -27.89
C ASP A 294 -17.45 -38.15 -27.89
N ASN A 295 -18.04 -38.36 -29.08
CA ASN A 295 -19.42 -38.85 -29.34
C ASN A 295 -20.56 -37.82 -29.35
N LYS A 296 -20.27 -36.51 -29.42
CA LYS A 296 -21.29 -35.48 -29.68
C LYS A 296 -21.13 -34.86 -31.07
N MET A 297 -22.25 -34.61 -31.73
CA MET A 297 -22.30 -33.92 -33.01
C MET A 297 -22.38 -32.40 -32.83
N PRO A 298 -21.64 -31.62 -33.66
CA PRO A 298 -21.66 -30.15 -33.62
C PRO A 298 -22.92 -29.55 -34.28
N ILE A 299 -23.79 -30.39 -34.86
CA ILE A 299 -25.00 -30.00 -35.57
C ILE A 299 -26.16 -30.78 -34.96
N GLY A 300 -27.17 -30.07 -34.47
CA GLY A 300 -28.44 -30.66 -34.03
C GLY A 300 -29.41 -30.70 -35.21
N VAL A 301 -30.02 -31.85 -35.45
CA VAL A 301 -31.13 -32.02 -36.39
C VAL A 301 -32.39 -32.10 -35.54
N THR A 302 -33.51 -31.51 -35.97
CA THR A 302 -34.77 -31.60 -35.22
C THR A 302 -35.94 -31.36 -36.17
N ASP A 303 -37.03 -32.10 -35.99
CA ASP A 303 -38.25 -32.00 -36.81
C ASP A 303 -39.23 -30.93 -36.29
N VAL A 304 -38.93 -30.33 -35.13
CA VAL A 304 -39.72 -29.25 -34.54
C VAL A 304 -39.17 -27.91 -35.04
N PRO A 305 -39.99 -27.02 -35.65
CA PRO A 305 -39.55 -25.68 -36.00
C PRO A 305 -39.27 -24.91 -34.70
N ILE A 306 -37.99 -24.68 -34.42
CA ILE A 306 -37.52 -24.01 -33.19
C ILE A 306 -36.74 -22.74 -33.53
N GLU A 307 -36.82 -21.77 -32.62
CA GLU A 307 -36.02 -20.55 -32.64
C GLU A 307 -35.31 -20.40 -31.29
N PHE A 308 -34.04 -20.01 -31.32
CA PHE A 308 -33.27 -19.75 -30.12
C PHE A 308 -33.22 -18.25 -29.85
N ILE A 309 -34.00 -17.81 -28.85
CA ILE A 309 -34.00 -16.43 -28.39
C ILE A 309 -32.87 -16.28 -27.39
N ARG A 310 -31.77 -15.65 -27.82
CA ARG A 310 -30.65 -15.29 -26.95
C ARG A 310 -31.09 -14.22 -25.94
N LEU A 311 -30.87 -14.49 -24.65
CA LEU A 311 -31.15 -13.53 -23.58
C LEU A 311 -29.87 -12.93 -22.99
N ASN A 312 -28.71 -13.46 -23.34
CA ASN A 312 -27.46 -12.97 -22.81
C ASN A 312 -27.13 -11.60 -23.42
N GLN A 313 -26.98 -10.58 -22.58
CA GLN A 313 -26.33 -9.34 -23.00
C GLN A 313 -24.88 -9.65 -23.37
N SER A 314 -24.41 -9.05 -24.47
CA SER A 314 -23.02 -9.23 -24.85
C SER A 314 -22.12 -8.44 -23.88
N ILE A 315 -20.94 -8.98 -23.55
CA ILE A 315 -19.94 -8.28 -22.73
C ILE A 315 -19.62 -6.89 -23.32
N SER A 316 -19.72 -6.76 -24.65
CA SER A 316 -19.50 -5.49 -25.36
C SER A 316 -20.56 -4.43 -25.05
N GLU A 317 -21.82 -4.81 -24.79
CA GLU A 317 -22.90 -3.87 -24.44
C GLU A 317 -22.74 -3.30 -23.02
N LEU A 318 -22.12 -4.06 -22.12
CA LEU A 318 -21.89 -3.65 -20.73
C LEU A 318 -20.65 -2.75 -20.56
N GLN A 319 -19.83 -2.59 -21.61
CA GLN A 319 -18.56 -1.83 -21.59
C GLN A 319 -17.69 -2.00 -20.33
N PRO A 320 -17.49 -3.22 -19.79
CA PRO A 320 -16.83 -3.42 -18.49
C PRO A 320 -15.37 -2.97 -18.48
N PHE A 321 -14.72 -2.89 -19.65
CA PHE A 321 -13.34 -2.44 -19.77
C PHE A 321 -13.18 -0.93 -19.51
N GLU A 322 -14.16 -0.13 -19.93
CA GLU A 322 -14.13 1.32 -19.70
C GLU A 322 -14.43 1.64 -18.24
N GLU A 323 -15.41 0.94 -17.65
CA GLU A 323 -15.77 1.08 -16.23
C GLU A 323 -14.61 0.69 -15.31
N THR A 324 -14.01 -0.49 -15.53
CA THR A 324 -12.85 -0.95 -14.72
C THR A 324 -11.66 -0.02 -14.83
N LEU A 325 -11.42 0.58 -16.00
CA LEU A 325 -10.35 1.58 -16.17
C LEU A 325 -10.64 2.86 -15.38
N LEU A 326 -11.88 3.35 -15.42
CA LEU A 326 -12.27 4.55 -14.68
C LEU A 326 -12.18 4.35 -13.16
N ASP A 327 -12.59 3.19 -12.67
CA ASP A 327 -12.44 2.80 -11.27
C ASP A 327 -10.96 2.67 -10.88
N ALA A 328 -10.12 2.07 -11.74
CA ALA A 328 -8.68 1.98 -11.51
C ALA A 328 -8.02 3.36 -11.42
N ILE A 329 -8.37 4.29 -12.32
CA ILE A 329 -7.89 5.67 -12.30
C ILE A 329 -8.36 6.38 -11.02
N THR A 330 -9.60 6.16 -10.60
CA THR A 330 -10.14 6.75 -9.36
C THR A 330 -9.36 6.28 -8.14
N ILE A 331 -9.08 4.97 -8.04
CA ILE A 331 -8.30 4.41 -6.94
C ILE A 331 -6.85 4.93 -6.98
N ALA A 332 -6.20 4.96 -8.15
CA ALA A 332 -4.86 5.50 -8.32
C ALA A 332 -4.77 6.99 -7.93
N GLY A 333 -5.78 7.78 -8.31
CA GLY A 333 -5.88 9.20 -7.99
C GLY A 333 -5.93 9.49 -6.49
N LEU A 334 -6.58 8.63 -5.69
CA LEU A 334 -6.60 8.75 -4.21
C LEU A 334 -5.20 8.67 -3.58
N TYR A 335 -4.27 8.00 -4.26
CA TYR A 335 -2.88 7.87 -3.86
C TYR A 335 -1.96 8.87 -4.57
N GLY A 336 -2.52 9.83 -5.31
CA GLY A 336 -1.73 10.84 -6.03
C GLY A 336 -0.92 10.28 -7.19
N ILE A 337 -1.36 9.15 -7.77
CA ILE A 337 -0.72 8.54 -8.93
C ILE A 337 -1.43 9.03 -10.19
N PRO A 338 -0.72 9.63 -11.16
CA PRO A 338 -1.31 10.05 -12.43
C PRO A 338 -1.92 8.89 -13.21
N ASP A 339 -3.04 9.16 -13.89
CA ASP A 339 -3.78 8.20 -14.73
C ASP A 339 -2.89 7.60 -15.84
N VAL A 340 -1.91 8.37 -16.32
CA VAL A 340 -0.90 7.97 -17.32
C VAL A 340 -0.10 6.74 -16.91
N LEU A 341 0.06 6.51 -15.61
CA LEU A 341 0.81 5.38 -15.07
C LEU A 341 -0.08 4.15 -14.83
N VAL A 342 -1.40 4.29 -14.91
CA VAL A 342 -2.33 3.16 -14.75
C VAL A 342 -2.22 2.25 -15.98
N PRO A 343 -1.97 0.94 -15.79
CA PRO A 343 -1.86 0.00 -16.91
C PRO A 343 -3.11 -0.01 -17.79
N ARG A 344 -2.96 0.31 -19.07
CA ARG A 344 -4.05 0.34 -20.06
C ARG A 344 -3.55 -0.06 -21.44
N LYS A 345 -4.49 -0.44 -22.31
CA LYS A 345 -4.23 -0.89 -23.69
C LYS A 345 -3.70 0.24 -24.57
N ASP A 346 -4.21 1.45 -24.37
CA ASP A 346 -3.82 2.63 -25.15
C ASP A 346 -2.65 3.33 -24.44
N HIS A 347 -1.43 3.02 -24.88
CA HIS A 347 -0.22 3.53 -24.24
C HIS A 347 -0.01 5.02 -24.53
N SER A 348 0.31 5.78 -23.49
CA SER A 348 0.87 7.12 -23.61
C SER A 348 2.30 7.05 -24.15
N THR A 349 2.73 8.04 -24.94
CA THR A 349 4.11 8.13 -25.42
C THR A 349 5.11 8.15 -24.26
N PHE A 350 6.29 7.53 -24.41
CA PHE A 350 7.32 7.41 -23.36
C PHE A 350 7.64 8.72 -22.61
N SER A 351 7.70 9.86 -23.32
CA SER A 351 7.94 11.17 -22.69
C SER A 351 6.87 11.55 -21.66
N ASN A 352 5.60 11.23 -21.92
CA ASN A 352 4.50 11.52 -20.99
C ASN A 352 4.58 10.62 -19.74
N GLN A 353 5.09 9.39 -19.88
CA GLN A 353 5.26 8.48 -18.76
C GLN A 353 6.37 8.95 -17.81
N ALA A 354 7.51 9.38 -18.34
CA ALA A 354 8.61 9.90 -17.52
C ALA A 354 8.21 11.16 -16.74
N VAL A 355 7.45 12.07 -17.36
CA VAL A 355 6.91 13.27 -16.70
C VAL A 355 5.90 12.90 -15.61
N ALA A 356 5.00 11.95 -15.89
CA ALA A 356 4.04 11.45 -14.90
C ALA A 356 4.74 10.75 -13.72
N GLU A 357 5.78 9.96 -13.98
CA GLU A 357 6.57 9.30 -12.93
C GLU A 357 7.30 10.33 -12.06
N LYS A 358 7.94 11.34 -12.66
CA LYS A 358 8.53 12.47 -11.92
C LYS A 358 7.48 13.17 -11.04
N SER A 359 6.27 13.39 -11.57
CA SER A 359 5.16 13.97 -10.80
C SER A 359 4.77 13.10 -9.59
N ALA A 360 4.70 11.78 -9.75
CA ALA A 360 4.39 10.87 -8.65
C ALA A 360 5.50 10.86 -7.58
N TYR A 361 6.77 10.91 -8.00
CA TYR A 361 7.90 11.01 -7.08
C TYR A 361 7.88 12.31 -6.27
N CYS A 362 7.81 13.45 -6.96
CA CYS A 362 7.85 14.76 -6.32
C CYS A 362 6.59 15.05 -5.50
N GLY A 363 5.41 14.62 -5.95
CA GLY A 363 4.13 14.91 -5.31
C GLY A 363 3.77 13.99 -4.14
N THR A 364 4.19 12.71 -4.19
CA THR A 364 3.72 11.70 -3.23
C THR A 364 4.86 10.95 -2.55
N ILE A 365 5.78 10.37 -3.33
CA ILE A 365 6.76 9.39 -2.81
C ILE A 365 7.82 10.08 -1.95
N ILE A 366 8.46 11.14 -2.45
CA ILE A 366 9.53 11.84 -1.73
C ILE A 366 9.00 12.48 -0.43
N PRO A 367 7.87 13.23 -0.44
CA PRO A 367 7.31 13.78 0.79
C PRO A 367 7.01 12.70 1.84
N MET A 368 6.43 11.58 1.42
CA MET A 368 6.09 10.47 2.32
C MET A 368 7.35 9.79 2.89
N ALA A 369 8.38 9.60 2.07
CA ALA A 369 9.65 9.02 2.49
C ALA A 369 10.40 9.94 3.47
N LYS A 370 10.43 11.25 3.22
CA LYS A 370 11.05 12.24 4.11
C LYS A 370 10.33 12.30 5.46
N GLN A 371 9.00 12.37 5.45
CA GLN A 371 8.21 12.31 6.68
C GLN A 371 8.47 11.03 7.46
N PHE A 372 8.52 9.88 6.78
CA PHE A 372 8.87 8.61 7.43
C PHE A 372 10.25 8.67 8.09
N CYS A 373 11.26 9.26 7.44
CA CYS A 373 12.59 9.40 8.00
C CYS A 373 12.63 10.33 9.23
N GLU A 374 11.90 11.44 9.19
CA GLU A 374 11.76 12.38 10.31
C GLU A 374 11.09 11.73 11.53
N ASP A 375 9.93 11.12 11.33
CA ASP A 375 9.17 10.48 12.41
C ASP A 375 9.94 9.29 13.00
N LEU A 376 10.60 8.50 12.14
CA LEU A 376 11.46 7.40 12.59
C LEU A 376 12.67 7.90 13.37
N THR A 377 13.28 9.02 12.95
CA THR A 377 14.39 9.67 13.67
C THR A 377 14.00 10.00 15.11
N LEU A 378 12.82 10.60 15.28
CA LEU A 378 12.25 10.94 16.59
C LEU A 378 11.93 9.68 17.40
N PHE A 379 11.30 8.68 16.77
CA PHE A 379 10.98 7.43 17.45
C PHE A 379 12.23 6.74 17.97
N LEU A 380 13.28 6.61 17.14
CA LEU A 380 14.53 5.97 17.52
C LEU A 380 15.31 6.74 18.58
N GLY A 381 15.07 8.05 18.72
CA GLY A 381 15.81 8.95 19.61
C GLY A 381 17.20 9.32 19.07
N LEU A 382 17.33 9.42 17.74
CA LEU A 382 18.56 9.83 17.06
C LEU A 382 18.80 11.34 17.18
N ASP A 383 17.71 12.11 17.21
CA ASP A 383 17.66 13.56 17.40
C ASP A 383 18.40 14.01 18.66
N LYS A 384 18.23 13.27 19.76
CA LYS A 384 18.88 13.53 21.05
C LYS A 384 20.41 13.47 21.01
N GLU A 385 20.97 12.85 19.97
CA GLU A 385 22.40 12.64 19.78
C GLU A 385 22.95 13.43 18.58
N GLY A 386 22.13 14.30 17.97
CA GLY A 386 22.51 15.11 16.84
C GLY A 386 22.53 14.35 15.51
N TYR A 387 21.75 13.27 15.37
CA TYR A 387 21.62 12.51 14.12
C TYR A 387 20.20 12.47 13.59
N TYR A 388 20.06 12.28 12.28
CA TYR A 388 18.79 11.99 11.63
C TYR A 388 18.96 10.99 10.50
N ILE A 389 17.85 10.33 10.15
CA ILE A 389 17.76 9.49 8.96
C ILE A 389 17.37 10.39 7.81
N ASP A 390 18.02 10.20 6.67
CA ASP A 390 17.60 10.77 5.41
C ASP A 390 17.43 9.70 4.34
N CYS A 391 16.66 10.02 3.30
CA CYS A 391 16.53 9.19 2.11
C CYS A 391 16.82 9.99 0.84
N ASN A 392 17.47 9.34 -0.12
CA ASN A 392 17.70 9.88 -1.45
C ASN A 392 17.27 8.90 -2.56
N PHE A 393 17.08 9.46 -3.76
CA PHE A 393 16.56 8.78 -4.95
C PHE A 393 17.46 9.07 -6.16
N ASN A 394 18.77 9.17 -5.94
CA ASN A 394 19.73 9.60 -6.95
C ASN A 394 19.85 8.60 -8.13
N ASP A 395 19.51 7.34 -7.87
CA ASP A 395 19.46 6.24 -8.83
C ASP A 395 18.22 6.28 -9.74
N VAL A 396 17.25 7.17 -9.48
CA VAL A 396 16.02 7.27 -10.27
C VAL A 396 16.22 8.16 -11.50
N ASP A 397 16.28 7.53 -12.68
CA ASP A 397 16.53 8.19 -13.97
C ASP A 397 15.63 9.40 -14.25
N CYS A 398 14.33 9.31 -13.96
CA CYS A 398 13.39 10.40 -14.22
C CYS A 398 13.60 11.64 -13.34
N LEU A 399 14.34 11.50 -12.22
CA LEU A 399 14.70 12.60 -11.33
C LEU A 399 16.03 13.26 -11.71
N GLN A 400 16.92 12.56 -12.42
CA GLN A 400 18.25 13.07 -12.79
C GLN A 400 18.19 14.29 -13.71
N VAL A 401 17.20 14.35 -14.61
CA VAL A 401 17.00 15.53 -15.49
C VAL A 401 16.71 16.78 -14.65
N GLY A 402 15.82 16.65 -13.65
CA GLY A 402 15.52 17.74 -12.74
C GLY A 402 16.69 18.10 -11.82
N LEU A 403 17.50 17.10 -11.45
CA LEU A 403 18.72 17.35 -10.68
C LEU A 403 19.73 18.17 -11.49
N LYS A 404 19.93 17.85 -12.77
CA LYS A 404 20.81 18.63 -13.66
C LYS A 404 20.34 20.09 -13.77
N GLU A 405 19.04 20.30 -14.01
CA GLU A 405 18.44 21.65 -14.05
C GLU A 405 18.64 22.39 -12.71
N SER A 406 18.46 21.70 -11.59
CA SER A 406 18.69 22.26 -10.24
C SER A 406 20.15 22.64 -9.99
N GLU A 407 21.10 21.77 -10.37
CA GLU A 407 22.53 22.05 -10.25
C GLU A 407 22.96 23.20 -11.18
N GLU A 408 22.38 23.32 -12.38
CA GLU A 408 22.57 24.48 -13.26
C GLU A 408 22.04 25.76 -12.60
N VAL A 409 20.87 25.72 -11.97
CA VAL A 409 20.34 26.87 -11.21
C VAL A 409 21.25 27.23 -10.04
N LYS A 410 21.75 26.27 -9.27
CA LYS A 410 22.72 26.53 -8.17
C LYS A 410 23.99 27.19 -8.69
N LYS A 411 24.52 26.70 -9.81
CA LYS A 411 25.68 27.31 -10.47
C LYS A 411 25.40 28.75 -10.89
N LEU A 412 24.24 29.02 -11.50
CA LEU A 412 23.82 30.38 -11.88
C LEU A 412 23.63 31.29 -10.66
N VAL A 413 23.06 30.80 -9.56
CA VAL A 413 22.93 31.54 -8.30
C VAL A 413 24.31 31.89 -7.75
N ASN A 414 25.23 30.93 -7.74
CA ASN A 414 26.60 31.14 -7.26
C ASN A 414 27.35 32.17 -8.13
N GLU A 415 27.23 32.07 -9.46
CA GLU A 415 27.81 33.03 -10.41
C GLU A 415 27.22 34.44 -10.24
N ARG A 416 25.89 34.54 -10.05
CA ARG A 416 25.21 35.81 -9.76
C ARG A 416 25.69 36.44 -8.46
N CYS A 417 25.76 35.66 -7.38
CA CYS A 417 26.23 36.15 -6.08
C CYS A 417 27.69 36.62 -6.16
N ARG A 418 28.52 35.91 -6.92
CA ARG A 418 29.91 36.32 -7.17
C ARG A 418 29.99 37.67 -7.90
N SER A 419 29.12 37.92 -8.89
CA SER A 419 29.04 39.24 -9.54
C SER A 419 28.61 40.30 -8.54
N GLN A 420 27.50 40.08 -7.83
CA GLN A 420 26.96 41.04 -6.86
C GLN A 420 27.96 41.37 -5.75
N PHE A 421 28.72 40.39 -5.26
CA PHE A 421 29.79 40.62 -4.30
C PHE A 421 30.92 41.46 -4.90
N ASN A 422 31.33 41.16 -6.14
CA ASN A 422 32.35 41.92 -6.84
C ASN A 422 31.96 43.36 -7.14
N ASP A 423 30.67 43.60 -7.37
CA ASP A 423 30.05 44.91 -7.59
C ASP A 423 29.76 45.64 -6.27
N GLY A 424 30.05 45.02 -5.12
CA GLY A 424 29.88 45.59 -3.78
C GLY A 424 28.42 45.71 -3.32
N LEU A 425 27.50 44.97 -3.94
CA LEU A 425 26.05 45.01 -3.65
C LEU A 425 25.65 44.13 -2.46
N ILE A 426 26.41 43.07 -2.18
CA ILE A 426 26.14 42.10 -1.11
C ILE A 426 27.40 41.80 -0.32
N THR A 427 27.24 41.33 0.92
CA THR A 427 28.33 40.84 1.76
C THR A 427 28.67 39.37 1.45
N TYR A 428 29.76 38.85 1.99
CA TYR A 428 30.09 37.43 1.82
C TYR A 428 29.11 36.52 2.57
N ASN A 429 28.62 36.93 3.74
CA ASN A 429 27.58 36.19 4.46
C ASN A 429 26.22 36.22 3.73
N ASP A 430 25.90 37.30 3.02
CA ASP A 430 24.70 37.34 2.16
C ASP A 430 24.81 36.39 0.97
N TRP A 431 26.01 36.26 0.37
CA TRP A 431 26.28 35.24 -0.64
C TRP A 431 26.08 33.84 -0.04
N ARG A 432 26.72 33.53 1.10
CA ARG A 432 26.58 32.24 1.79
C ARG A 432 25.11 31.92 2.11
N ALA A 433 24.34 32.89 2.56
CA ALA A 433 22.92 32.73 2.80
C ALA A 433 22.14 32.38 1.53
N GLN A 434 22.43 33.01 0.38
CA GLN A 434 21.77 32.70 -0.89
C GLN A 434 22.10 31.32 -1.45
N ILE A 435 23.23 30.72 -1.07
CA ILE A 435 23.60 29.34 -1.40
C ILE A 435 23.29 28.34 -0.28
N HIS A 436 22.54 28.77 0.76
CA HIS A 436 22.16 27.97 1.92
C HIS A 436 23.34 27.41 2.74
N GLU A 437 24.46 28.14 2.80
CA GLU A 437 25.59 27.83 3.66
C GLU A 437 25.57 28.64 4.98
N THR A 438 26.16 28.07 6.03
CA THR A 438 26.27 28.71 7.34
C THR A 438 27.11 29.99 7.27
N ALA A 439 26.67 31.04 7.96
CA ALA A 439 27.43 32.28 8.10
C ALA A 439 28.79 32.04 8.75
N LEU A 440 29.81 32.79 8.31
CA LEU A 440 31.12 32.77 8.94
C LEU A 440 31.17 33.80 10.07
N GLU A 441 31.81 33.39 11.18
CA GLU A 441 32.05 34.27 12.31
C GLU A 441 33.20 35.26 12.00
N GLY A 442 32.90 36.55 12.10
CA GLY A 442 33.87 37.63 11.91
C GLY A 442 33.27 38.83 11.18
N ASP A 443 33.61 40.04 11.64
CA ASP A 443 33.10 41.30 11.09
C ASP A 443 33.42 41.48 9.60
N ILE A 444 34.54 40.91 9.15
CA ILE A 444 35.00 40.96 7.75
C ILE A 444 34.00 40.35 6.76
N TYR A 445 33.19 39.37 7.17
CA TYR A 445 32.27 38.67 6.29
C TYR A 445 30.92 39.38 6.11
N ASN A 446 30.67 40.40 6.95
CA ASN A 446 29.48 41.26 6.93
C ASN A 446 29.74 42.64 6.29
N LYS A 447 30.94 42.88 5.76
CA LYS A 447 31.27 44.10 5.03
C LYS A 447 30.98 43.94 3.55
N VAL A 448 30.62 45.03 2.87
CA VAL A 448 30.62 45.09 1.40
C VAL A 448 32.04 45.34 0.90
N LYS A 449 32.33 44.93 -0.33
CA LYS A 449 33.69 44.99 -0.91
C LYS A 449 34.35 46.36 -0.82
N PHE A 450 33.58 47.45 -0.92
CA PHE A 450 34.10 48.83 -0.86
C PHE A 450 34.45 49.31 0.55
N ASP A 451 33.93 48.66 1.59
CA ASP A 451 34.20 48.97 2.99
C ASP A 451 35.35 48.13 3.57
N MET A 452 35.98 47.29 2.73
CA MET A 452 37.07 46.40 3.12
C MET A 452 38.44 47.02 2.84
N THR A 453 39.38 46.79 3.75
CA THR A 453 40.80 47.08 3.53
C THR A 453 41.42 46.13 2.49
N PRO A 454 42.53 46.52 1.84
CA PRO A 454 43.23 45.64 0.89
C PRO A 454 43.65 44.28 1.48
N GLU A 455 43.93 44.22 2.78
CA GLU A 455 44.29 42.98 3.49
C GLU A 455 43.07 42.08 3.74
N GLU A 456 41.91 42.65 4.04
CA GLU A 456 40.65 41.92 4.19
C GLU A 456 40.17 41.34 2.85
N LEU A 457 40.31 42.10 1.75
CA LEU A 457 40.03 41.62 0.39
C LEU A 457 40.91 40.44 -0.01
N ALA A 458 42.21 40.48 0.30
CA ALA A 458 43.13 39.38 0.00
C ALA A 458 42.77 38.09 0.75
N LYS A 459 42.29 38.19 2.01
CA LYS A 459 41.80 37.04 2.78
C LYS A 459 40.56 36.42 2.15
N ILE A 460 39.58 37.23 1.75
CA ILE A 460 38.35 36.74 1.12
C ILE A 460 38.65 36.15 -0.26
N ASP A 461 39.51 36.78 -1.06
CA ASP A 461 39.94 36.23 -2.37
C ASP A 461 40.65 34.89 -2.21
N THR A 462 41.40 34.69 -1.13
CA THR A 462 42.02 33.40 -0.81
C THR A 462 40.97 32.34 -0.48
N ILE A 463 39.93 32.69 0.30
CA ILE A 463 38.81 31.81 0.64
C ILE A 463 37.98 31.46 -0.61
N ILE A 464 37.70 32.43 -1.48
CA ILE A 464 36.98 32.20 -2.74
C ILE A 464 37.80 31.31 -3.68
N LYS A 465 39.12 31.50 -3.74
CA LYS A 465 40.01 30.65 -4.56
C LYS A 465 40.13 29.23 -3.99
N SER A 466 40.19 29.06 -2.67
CA SER A 466 40.19 27.73 -2.06
C SER A 466 38.86 26.99 -2.28
N ASN A 467 37.73 27.70 -2.23
CA ASN A 467 36.42 27.11 -2.49
C ASN A 467 36.21 26.71 -3.97
N ASN A 468 36.84 27.41 -4.91
CA ASN A 468 36.83 27.01 -6.34
C ASN A 468 37.65 25.75 -6.64
N SER A 469 38.47 25.27 -5.70
CA SER A 469 39.37 24.11 -5.93
C SER A 469 38.76 22.74 -5.62
N LYS A 470 37.48 22.65 -5.21
CA LYS A 470 36.77 21.36 -5.10
C LYS A 470 35.27 21.53 -5.39
N PRO A 471 34.73 20.99 -6.50
CA PRO A 471 33.37 20.49 -6.49
C PRO A 471 33.36 19.27 -5.56
N SER A 472 32.52 19.26 -4.52
CA SER A 472 32.30 18.04 -3.73
C SER A 472 31.43 17.06 -4.53
N THR A 473 31.99 16.48 -5.59
CA THR A 473 31.56 15.16 -6.04
C THR A 473 32.19 14.17 -5.08
N GLY A 474 31.37 13.52 -4.26
CA GLY A 474 31.79 12.51 -3.31
C GLY A 474 32.27 11.25 -4.02
N GLU A 475 33.49 11.28 -4.58
CA GLU A 475 34.23 10.12 -5.05
C GLU A 475 35.73 10.43 -4.91
N GLU A 476 36.36 9.98 -3.83
CA GLU A 476 37.81 9.78 -3.83
C GLU A 476 38.09 8.29 -4.15
N SER A 477 38.27 8.04 -5.45
CA SER A 477 38.87 6.82 -5.98
C SER A 477 40.33 6.74 -5.52
N ASN A 478 40.63 5.69 -4.74
CA ASN A 478 41.94 5.42 -4.18
C ASN A 478 42.80 4.68 -5.21
N GLU A 479 43.30 5.36 -6.24
CA GLU A 479 44.44 4.87 -7.02
C GLU A 479 45.73 5.36 -6.36
N ARG A 480 46.23 4.57 -5.41
CA ARG A 480 47.60 4.72 -4.91
C ARG A 480 48.58 4.04 -5.86
N ASN A 481 49.42 4.88 -6.49
CA ASN A 481 50.66 4.51 -7.13
C ASN A 481 51.47 3.52 -6.27
N ILE A 482 51.71 2.34 -6.81
CA ILE A 482 52.66 1.38 -6.26
C ILE A 482 54.05 1.82 -6.73
N GLU A 483 54.76 2.58 -5.91
CA GLU A 483 56.21 2.65 -6.00
C GLU A 483 56.79 1.31 -5.56
N LYS A 484 57.32 0.57 -6.53
CA LYS A 484 58.16 -0.60 -6.30
C LYS A 484 59.46 -0.14 -5.64
N ASN A 485 59.73 -0.63 -4.44
CA ASN A 485 61.10 -0.75 -3.94
C ASN A 485 61.49 -2.23 -3.79
N PRO A 486 62.78 -2.56 -3.99
CA PRO A 486 63.23 -3.90 -4.33
C PRO A 486 63.23 -4.85 -3.13
N VAL A 487 62.88 -6.10 -3.39
CA VAL A 487 62.95 -7.23 -2.47
C VAL A 487 64.41 -7.55 -2.19
N SER A 488 64.83 -7.40 -0.93
CA SER A 488 66.00 -8.09 -0.41
C SER A 488 65.57 -9.49 0.04
N ASP A 489 66.01 -10.50 -0.71
CA ASP A 489 66.05 -11.89 -0.25
C ASP A 489 66.80 -11.97 1.08
N GLN A 490 66.22 -12.62 2.08
CA GLN A 490 66.96 -13.51 2.96
C GLN A 490 66.04 -14.49 3.71
N ASN A 491 66.41 -15.76 3.55
CA ASN A 491 65.84 -16.98 4.13
C ASN A 491 65.70 -16.95 5.66
N GLY A 492 64.71 -17.73 6.14
CA GLY A 492 64.55 -18.12 7.55
C GLY A 492 63.24 -18.83 7.79
#